data_AF-A0A7S0ABL5-F1
#
_entry.id   AF-A0A7S0ABL5-F1
#
_cell.length_a   1.000
_cell.length_b   1.000
_cell.length_c   1.000
_cell.angle_alpha   90.00
_cell.angle_beta   90.00
_cell.angle_gamma   90.00
#
_symmetry.space_group_name_H-M   'P 1'
#
loop_
_entity.id
_entity.type
_entity.pdbx_description
1 polymer ?
#
loop_
_entity_poly.entity_id
_entity_poly.type
_entity_poly.pdbx_seq_one_letter_code
_entity_poly.pdbx_strand_id
1 'polypeptide(L)'
;MSSKAWYKTSAPVLIRKFLGVGGPATGNDAMRKRSVEVWTTTCIVTNFGMKRGRTGGSINVSEANAGSSCSVLINPANPSLSGVADFPYFPRGGPQPKKQPTKDAHHIMGFVTQWGGMDVGEGMMFSAAVVDGLVHQLGGVRLAAECKLKGLLRGGGVACPEGTSIVTSHGGPALRAEYDHIVHTVPPFFNHPPAKDCDVVEMLMSSYRSSFDLAFGTFGVGSTGEQRVAVPLLGAGCRGFPVDIAVKVAAEECTRWMHPSLDKCDISGDAESGLGQQVVAFGLLEEDIAMKLIHAIEESSSALEK
;
A
#
# COMPACT_ATOMS: atom_id res chain seq x y z
N MET A 1 -27.05 0.01 6.65
CA MET A 1 -26.57 -1.31 7.12
C MET A 1 -25.44 -1.06 8.11
N SER A 2 -25.58 -1.59 9.32
CA SER A 2 -24.84 -1.22 10.54
C SER A 2 -23.32 -1.44 10.45
N SER A 3 -22.58 -0.44 10.94
CA SER A 3 -21.15 -0.43 11.23
C SER A 3 -20.66 -1.70 11.92
N LYS A 4 -19.79 -2.47 11.27
CA LYS A 4 -19.06 -3.61 11.85
C LYS A 4 -17.56 -3.46 11.60
N ALA A 5 -16.95 -2.40 12.11
CA ALA A 5 -15.49 -2.23 12.05
C ALA A 5 -14.97 -1.56 13.31
N TRP A 6 -15.21 -2.15 14.48
CA TRP A 6 -14.47 -1.79 15.68
C TRP A 6 -13.93 -3.08 16.31
N TYR A 7 -12.62 -3.30 16.14
CA TYR A 7 -11.80 -4.32 16.80
C TYR A 7 -12.12 -5.80 16.52
N LYS A 8 -11.86 -6.26 15.29
CA LYS A 8 -11.46 -7.67 15.13
C LYS A 8 -9.96 -7.78 15.43
N THR A 9 -9.62 -8.46 16.53
CA THR A 9 -8.23 -8.82 16.90
C THR A 9 -7.76 -10.10 16.22
N SER A 10 -8.41 -10.50 15.11
CA SER A 10 -8.02 -11.69 14.36
C SER A 10 -6.65 -11.47 13.73
N ALA A 11 -5.78 -12.48 13.84
CA ALA A 11 -4.52 -12.47 13.13
C ALA A 11 -4.76 -12.39 11.61
N PRO A 12 -3.81 -11.84 10.83
CA PRO A 12 -3.85 -11.94 9.39
C PRO A 12 -3.97 -13.39 8.94
N VAL A 13 -4.75 -13.63 7.90
CA VAL A 13 -4.94 -14.95 7.32
C VAL A 13 -4.46 -14.92 5.88
N LEU A 14 -3.46 -15.76 5.57
CA LEU A 14 -3.04 -15.99 4.19
C LEU A 14 -4.12 -16.78 3.48
N ILE A 15 -4.65 -16.23 2.39
CA ILE A 15 -5.68 -16.89 1.57
C ILE A 15 -5.04 -17.63 0.41
N ARG A 16 -4.09 -16.99 -0.28
CA ARG A 16 -3.44 -17.56 -1.47
C ARG A 16 -2.00 -17.04 -1.62
N LYS A 17 -1.11 -17.91 -2.10
CA LYS A 17 0.24 -17.58 -2.52
C LYS A 17 0.46 -17.98 -3.98
N PHE A 18 1.01 -17.06 -4.77
CA PHE A 18 1.44 -17.23 -6.15
C PHE A 18 2.96 -17.19 -6.19
N LEU A 19 3.55 -18.06 -7.00
CA LEU A 19 5.00 -18.18 -7.12
C LEU A 19 5.41 -17.73 -8.52
N GLY A 20 6.45 -16.90 -8.61
CA GLY A 20 7.04 -16.53 -9.89
C GLY A 20 7.63 -17.76 -10.57
N VAL A 21 7.47 -17.83 -11.89
CA VAL A 21 8.10 -18.85 -12.74
C VAL A 21 9.55 -18.44 -12.92
N GLY A 22 10.48 -19.23 -12.36
CA GLY A 22 11.89 -19.14 -12.73
C GLY A 22 12.08 -19.67 -14.15
N GLY A 23 13.00 -19.08 -14.91
CA GLY A 23 13.35 -19.56 -16.26
C GLY A 23 13.77 -21.04 -16.28
N PRO A 24 13.93 -21.66 -17.48
CA PRO A 24 14.14 -23.09 -17.62
C PRO A 24 15.33 -23.56 -16.77
N ALA A 25 15.06 -24.56 -15.92
CA ALA A 25 15.99 -25.12 -14.96
C ALA A 25 17.13 -25.88 -15.66
N THR A 26 18.23 -25.19 -15.96
CA THR A 26 19.51 -25.82 -16.26
C THR A 26 20.36 -25.85 -15.00
N GLY A 27 20.39 -26.98 -14.31
CA GLY A 27 21.54 -27.42 -13.49
C GLY A 27 22.06 -26.49 -12.38
N ASN A 28 21.17 -25.84 -11.65
CA ASN A 28 21.29 -25.45 -10.24
C ASN A 28 19.98 -24.73 -9.93
N ASP A 29 19.34 -25.08 -8.82
CA ASP A 29 17.98 -24.67 -8.45
C ASP A 29 17.93 -23.17 -8.12
N ALA A 30 18.09 -22.32 -9.15
CA ALA A 30 18.07 -20.87 -9.10
C ALA A 30 16.63 -20.35 -8.89
N MET A 31 16.09 -20.76 -7.74
CA MET A 31 15.21 -20.08 -6.80
C MET A 31 14.19 -19.10 -7.40
N ARG A 32 12.91 -19.42 -7.20
CA ARG A 32 11.75 -18.56 -7.45
C ARG A 32 11.81 -17.28 -6.58
N LYS A 33 12.60 -16.29 -6.99
CA LYS A 33 12.94 -15.12 -6.16
C LYS A 33 11.78 -14.17 -5.86
N ARG A 34 10.66 -14.23 -6.58
CA ARG A 34 9.48 -13.37 -6.37
C ARG A 34 8.21 -14.17 -6.15
N SER A 35 7.38 -13.74 -5.20
CA SER A 35 6.06 -14.32 -4.96
C SER A 35 5.06 -13.24 -4.57
N VAL A 36 3.79 -13.48 -4.88
CA VAL A 36 2.67 -12.61 -4.49
C VAL A 36 1.79 -13.38 -3.52
N GLU A 37 1.39 -12.74 -2.44
CA GLU A 37 0.51 -13.32 -1.44
C GLU A 37 -0.72 -12.42 -1.26
N VAL A 38 -1.89 -13.04 -1.09
CA VAL A 38 -3.15 -12.36 -0.80
C VAL A 38 -3.60 -12.77 0.58
N TRP A 39 -3.78 -11.77 1.44
CA TRP A 39 -4.14 -11.92 2.85
C TRP A 39 -5.41 -11.15 3.18
N THR A 40 -6.15 -11.66 4.15
CA THR A 40 -7.12 -10.84 4.89
C THR A 40 -6.50 -10.36 6.19
N THR A 41 -6.69 -9.09 6.53
CA THR A 41 -6.24 -8.50 7.79
C THR A 41 -7.22 -7.44 8.24
N THR A 42 -7.28 -7.18 9.54
CA THR A 42 -8.17 -6.18 10.13
C THR A 42 -7.60 -4.77 10.08
N CYS A 43 -6.28 -4.64 9.91
CA CYS A 43 -5.60 -3.37 9.67
C CYS A 43 -4.21 -3.63 9.12
N ILE A 44 -3.96 -3.22 7.87
CA ILE A 44 -2.64 -3.36 7.26
C ILE A 44 -1.58 -2.52 7.99
N VAL A 45 -1.94 -1.46 8.72
CA VAL A 45 -0.95 -0.59 9.39
C VAL A 45 -0.49 -1.13 10.75
N THR A 46 -1.34 -1.86 11.47
CA THR A 46 -1.11 -2.24 12.90
C THR A 46 -1.22 -3.73 13.19
N ASN A 47 -1.63 -4.53 12.21
CA ASN A 47 -1.84 -5.96 12.38
C ASN A 47 -1.36 -6.69 11.11
N PHE A 48 -0.23 -6.28 10.55
CA PHE A 48 0.30 -6.91 9.33
C PHE A 48 1.82 -6.79 9.17
N GLY A 49 2.46 -5.87 9.89
CA GLY A 49 3.91 -5.73 9.87
C GLY A 49 4.62 -6.84 10.65
N MET A 50 5.89 -6.59 10.95
CA MET A 50 6.68 -7.37 11.89
C MET A 50 6.05 -7.24 13.29
N LYS A 51 6.00 -8.33 14.06
CA LYS A 51 5.61 -8.25 15.49
C LYS A 51 6.86 -8.12 16.37
N ARG A 52 7.48 -6.93 16.40
CA ARG A 52 8.64 -6.68 17.26
C ARG A 52 8.18 -6.42 18.71
N GLY A 53 8.36 -7.40 19.60
CA GLY A 53 8.24 -7.18 21.05
C GLY A 53 6.88 -7.50 21.71
N ARG A 54 6.26 -8.64 21.36
CA ARG A 54 5.31 -9.34 22.26
C ARG A 54 5.99 -10.53 22.95
N THR A 55 7.25 -10.38 23.35
CA THR A 55 7.96 -11.40 24.15
C THR A 55 7.59 -11.26 25.61
N GLY A 56 6.50 -11.95 25.97
CA GLY A 56 6.09 -12.22 27.36
C GLY A 56 5.39 -13.58 27.53
N GLY A 57 5.32 -14.40 26.48
CA GLY A 57 4.76 -15.74 26.56
C GLY A 57 5.21 -16.56 25.36
N SER A 58 5.89 -17.68 25.62
CA SER A 58 6.20 -18.70 24.63
C SER A 58 4.89 -19.22 24.04
N ILE A 59 4.59 -18.84 22.80
CA ILE A 59 3.58 -19.52 21.99
C ILE A 59 4.37 -20.27 20.92
N ASN A 60 4.28 -21.60 20.94
CA ASN A 60 4.75 -22.45 19.85
C ASN A 60 3.96 -22.07 18.58
N VAL A 61 4.58 -21.25 17.73
CA VAL A 61 4.00 -20.88 16.44
C VAL A 61 4.23 -22.05 15.49
N SER A 62 3.19 -22.85 15.26
CA SER A 62 3.14 -23.77 14.11
C SER A 62 3.41 -22.99 12.82
N GLU A 63 4.16 -23.55 11.87
CA GLU A 63 4.53 -22.90 10.59
C GLU A 63 3.33 -22.30 9.83
N ALA A 64 2.11 -22.80 10.05
CA ALA A 64 0.86 -22.25 9.51
C ALA A 64 0.44 -20.86 10.09
N ASN A 65 1.14 -20.34 11.10
CA ASN A 65 0.84 -19.08 11.81
C ASN A 65 2.02 -18.09 11.83
N ALA A 66 3.04 -18.30 10.98
CA ALA A 66 4.05 -17.27 10.74
C ALA A 66 3.34 -16.04 10.17
N GLY A 67 3.19 -14.99 10.99
CA GLY A 67 2.47 -13.77 10.59
C GLY A 67 3.05 -13.15 9.32
N SER A 68 2.29 -12.27 8.68
CA SER A 68 2.67 -11.60 7.44
C SER A 68 4.04 -10.91 7.49
N SER A 69 4.57 -10.52 8.66
CA SER A 69 5.97 -10.13 8.91
C SER A 69 6.61 -9.21 7.85
N CYS A 70 5.82 -8.29 7.30
CA CYS A 70 6.28 -7.33 6.30
C CYS A 70 7.19 -6.29 6.95
N SER A 71 8.36 -6.02 6.38
CA SER A 71 9.28 -4.97 6.85
C SER A 71 8.99 -3.60 6.24
N VAL A 72 8.30 -3.56 5.11
CA VAL A 72 7.96 -2.32 4.39
C VAL A 72 6.45 -2.21 4.21
N LEU A 73 5.90 -1.01 4.38
CA LEU A 73 4.50 -0.70 4.05
C LEU A 73 4.42 0.27 2.87
N ILE A 74 3.62 -0.08 1.87
CA ILE A 74 3.18 0.87 0.85
C ILE A 74 2.01 1.68 1.42
N ASN A 75 2.22 2.99 1.54
CA ASN A 75 1.24 3.95 2.03
C ASN A 75 0.67 4.78 0.86
N PRO A 76 -0.65 4.67 0.53
CA PRO A 76 -1.30 5.54 -0.45
C PRO A 76 -1.46 6.96 0.11
N ALA A 77 -0.50 7.84 -0.20
CA ALA A 77 -0.40 9.20 0.28
C ALA A 77 -1.00 10.23 -0.71
N ASN A 78 -1.02 11.49 -0.31
CA ASN A 78 -1.35 12.63 -1.16
C ASN A 78 -0.09 13.31 -1.75
N PRO A 79 -0.20 14.09 -2.85
CA PRO A 79 0.97 14.66 -3.52
C PRO A 79 1.86 15.58 -2.67
N SER A 80 1.31 16.17 -1.61
CA SER A 80 2.04 17.02 -0.67
C SER A 80 2.68 16.24 0.49
N LEU A 81 2.43 14.93 0.60
CA LEU A 81 2.85 14.07 1.72
C LEU A 81 2.45 14.62 3.09
N SER A 82 1.36 15.39 3.15
CA SER A 82 0.91 16.06 4.37
C SER A 82 0.17 15.14 5.34
N GLY A 83 -0.14 13.91 4.92
CA GLY A 83 -1.21 13.12 5.55
C GLY A 83 -2.58 13.75 5.33
N VAL A 84 -3.57 13.24 6.06
CA VAL A 84 -4.96 13.72 6.04
C VAL A 84 -5.43 14.28 7.39
N ALA A 85 -4.51 14.51 8.32
CA ALA A 85 -4.85 14.95 9.68
C ALA A 85 -5.51 16.34 9.74
N ASP A 86 -5.26 17.18 8.74
CA ASP A 86 -5.88 18.52 8.63
C ASP A 86 -7.37 18.46 8.27
N PHE A 87 -7.90 17.29 7.90
CA PHE A 87 -9.28 17.07 7.50
C PHE A 87 -9.94 16.04 8.44
N PRO A 88 -10.86 16.45 9.35
CA PRO A 88 -11.61 15.50 10.19
C PRO A 88 -12.35 14.45 9.35
N TYR A 89 -12.90 14.88 8.21
CA TYR A 89 -13.44 14.05 7.14
C TYR A 89 -13.22 14.74 5.78
N PHE A 90 -13.23 13.98 4.69
CA PHE A 90 -13.04 14.47 3.31
C PHE A 90 -13.81 13.63 2.30
N PRO A 91 -14.18 14.19 1.13
CA PRO A 91 -14.93 13.46 0.11
C PRO A 91 -14.07 12.35 -0.53
N ARG A 92 -14.69 11.20 -0.75
CA ARG A 92 -14.16 10.12 -1.59
C ARG A 92 -14.11 10.58 -3.05
N GLY A 93 -13.03 10.26 -3.76
CA GLY A 93 -12.85 10.61 -5.17
C GLY A 93 -12.25 12.00 -5.41
N GLY A 94 -12.00 12.77 -4.36
CA GLY A 94 -11.27 14.04 -4.45
C GLY A 94 -12.07 15.17 -5.12
N PRO A 95 -11.38 16.24 -5.56
CA PRO A 95 -9.93 16.42 -5.47
C PRO A 95 -9.48 16.72 -4.04
N GLN A 96 -8.17 16.66 -3.80
CA GLN A 96 -7.61 17.20 -2.55
C GLN A 96 -7.90 18.71 -2.47
N PRO A 97 -8.44 19.22 -1.36
CA PRO A 97 -8.63 20.66 -1.18
C PRO A 97 -7.31 21.43 -1.26
N LYS A 98 -7.29 22.52 -2.05
CA LYS A 98 -6.09 23.37 -2.22
C LYS A 98 -5.73 24.19 -0.98
N LYS A 99 -6.68 24.37 -0.06
CA LYS A 99 -6.52 25.12 1.19
C LYS A 99 -7.09 24.28 2.32
N GLN A 100 -6.48 24.40 3.49
CA GLN A 100 -7.08 23.86 4.70
C GLN A 100 -8.44 24.54 4.94
N PRO A 101 -9.46 23.81 5.43
CA PRO A 101 -10.73 24.40 5.78
C PRO A 101 -10.51 25.43 6.88
N THR A 102 -10.99 26.67 6.70
CA THR A 102 -11.06 27.61 7.81
C THR A 102 -12.28 27.29 8.66
N LYS A 103 -12.28 27.70 9.93
CA LYS A 103 -13.43 27.61 10.85
C LYS A 103 -14.71 28.27 10.30
N ASP A 104 -14.60 29.06 9.24
CA ASP A 104 -15.67 29.83 8.61
C ASP A 104 -16.05 29.27 7.22
N ALA A 105 -15.28 28.34 6.67
CA ALA A 105 -15.48 27.76 5.32
C ALA A 105 -16.54 26.64 5.28
N HIS A 106 -17.35 26.48 6.34
CA HIS A 106 -18.30 25.36 6.44
C HIS A 106 -19.56 25.60 5.63
N HIS A 107 -19.85 24.70 4.69
CA HIS A 107 -21.21 24.43 4.24
C HIS A 107 -21.93 23.61 5.32
N ILE A 108 -22.93 24.22 5.98
CA ILE A 108 -24.05 23.67 6.79
C ILE A 108 -23.76 22.65 7.94
N MET A 109 -22.63 21.94 8.00
CA MET A 109 -22.47 20.77 8.89
C MET A 109 -21.43 20.90 10.03
N GLY A 110 -20.93 22.10 10.33
CA GLY A 110 -20.24 22.44 11.60
C GLY A 110 -18.93 21.72 11.96
N PHE A 111 -18.10 22.36 12.79
CA PHE A 111 -17.06 21.68 13.58
C PHE A 111 -17.74 20.98 14.76
N VAL A 112 -17.68 19.65 14.81
CA VAL A 112 -18.01 18.91 16.03
C VAL A 112 -16.70 18.53 16.71
N THR A 113 -16.37 19.24 17.79
CA THR A 113 -15.22 18.94 18.67
C THR A 113 -15.47 17.71 19.54
N GLN A 114 -16.66 17.13 19.47
CA GLN A 114 -17.06 15.91 20.16
C GLN A 114 -17.53 14.90 19.13
N TRP A 115 -16.68 13.91 18.89
CA TRP A 115 -17.01 12.72 18.13
C TRP A 115 -17.91 11.82 18.95
N GLY A 116 -19.19 11.77 18.58
CA GLY A 116 -20.15 10.86 19.21
C GLY A 116 -21.52 11.01 18.55
N GLY A 117 -21.71 10.44 17.36
CA GLY A 117 -23.06 10.15 16.85
C GLY A 117 -23.46 10.65 15.46
N MET A 118 -22.54 10.95 14.53
CA MET A 118 -22.92 11.07 13.11
C MET A 118 -22.19 10.03 12.26
N ASP A 119 -22.96 9.21 11.57
CA ASP A 119 -22.46 8.40 10.47
C ASP A 119 -21.88 9.33 9.40
N VAL A 120 -20.74 8.95 8.85
CA VAL A 120 -20.22 9.59 7.64
C VAL A 120 -21.24 9.33 6.54
N GLY A 121 -21.78 10.40 5.95
CA GLY A 121 -22.69 10.26 4.81
C GLY A 121 -22.04 9.48 3.66
N GLU A 122 -22.87 8.95 2.77
CA GLU A 122 -22.38 8.28 1.55
C GLU A 122 -21.40 9.18 0.80
N GLY A 123 -20.18 8.68 0.56
CA GLY A 123 -19.14 9.41 -0.18
C GLY A 123 -18.20 10.29 0.65
N MET A 124 -18.24 10.26 1.98
CA MET A 124 -17.25 10.92 2.84
C MET A 124 -16.35 9.87 3.56
N MET A 125 -15.14 10.26 3.96
CA MET A 125 -14.16 9.39 4.63
C MET A 125 -13.54 10.10 5.84
N PHE A 126 -13.35 9.38 6.94
CA PHE A 126 -12.60 9.88 8.10
C PHE A 126 -11.08 9.68 7.91
N SER A 127 -10.29 10.57 8.50
CA SER A 127 -8.82 10.44 8.51
C SER A 127 -8.36 9.10 9.11
N ALA A 128 -8.95 8.67 10.22
CA ALA A 128 -8.64 7.39 10.85
C ALA A 128 -9.10 6.15 10.04
N ALA A 129 -9.97 6.34 9.03
CA ALA A 129 -10.48 5.26 8.18
C ALA A 129 -9.63 5.02 6.92
N VAL A 130 -8.56 5.80 6.71
CA VAL A 130 -7.65 5.63 5.58
C VAL A 130 -6.23 5.29 6.05
N VAL A 131 -5.51 4.52 5.23
CA VAL A 131 -4.15 4.06 5.53
C VAL A 131 -3.22 5.24 5.85
N ASP A 132 -3.23 6.29 5.03
CA ASP A 132 -2.37 7.47 5.19
C ASP A 132 -2.61 8.20 6.53
N GLY A 133 -3.86 8.27 6.97
CA GLY A 133 -4.21 8.89 8.24
C GLY A 133 -3.68 8.10 9.43
N LEU A 134 -3.84 6.77 9.42
CA LEU A 134 -3.26 5.90 10.45
C LEU A 134 -1.72 5.92 10.43
N VAL A 135 -1.11 5.90 9.25
CA VAL A 135 0.35 5.99 9.09
C VAL A 135 0.88 7.30 9.68
N HIS A 136 0.27 8.44 9.38
CA HIS A 136 0.66 9.73 9.96
C HIS A 136 0.37 9.82 11.46
N GLN A 137 -0.76 9.26 11.93
CA GLN A 137 -1.10 9.22 13.35
C GLN A 137 -0.06 8.43 14.17
N LEU A 138 0.39 7.27 13.66
CA LEU A 138 1.34 6.40 14.35
C LEU A 138 2.80 6.78 14.11
N GLY A 139 3.11 7.33 12.94
CA GLY A 139 4.43 7.87 12.58
C GLY A 139 4.75 9.20 13.27
N GLY A 140 3.72 9.97 13.63
CA GLY A 140 3.82 11.18 14.43
C GLY A 140 4.67 12.29 13.81
N VAL A 141 5.15 13.20 14.67
CA VAL A 141 5.87 14.42 14.26
C VAL A 141 7.14 14.12 13.46
N ARG A 142 7.80 12.98 13.72
CA ARG A 142 9.01 12.59 13.00
C ARG A 142 8.70 12.24 11.54
N LEU A 143 7.67 11.43 11.30
CA LEU A 143 7.25 11.10 9.94
C LEU A 143 6.81 12.37 9.19
N ALA A 144 6.01 13.23 9.84
CA ALA A 144 5.57 14.50 9.25
C ALA A 144 6.74 15.41 8.86
N ALA A 145 7.79 15.50 9.70
CA ALA A 145 8.99 16.27 9.40
C ALA A 145 9.78 15.69 8.21
N GLU A 146 9.93 14.36 8.14
CA GLU A 146 10.59 13.68 7.02
C GLU A 146 9.82 13.91 5.71
N CYS A 147 8.50 13.74 5.71
CA CYS A 147 7.64 14.02 4.56
C CYS A 147 7.76 15.48 4.09
N LYS A 148 7.74 16.45 5.02
CA LYS A 148 7.93 17.87 4.71
C LYS A 148 9.31 18.14 4.10
N LEU A 149 10.36 17.53 4.64
CA LEU A 149 11.72 17.66 4.12
C LEU A 149 11.83 17.14 2.69
N LYS A 150 11.18 16.01 2.37
CA LYS A 150 11.16 15.49 0.99
C LYS A 150 10.58 16.49 -0.01
N GLY A 151 9.50 17.20 0.36
CA GLY A 151 8.94 18.26 -0.47
C GLY A 151 9.90 19.44 -0.69
N LEU A 152 10.58 19.87 0.38
CA LEU A 152 11.56 20.96 0.30
C LEU A 152 12.76 20.62 -0.59
N LEU A 153 13.26 19.39 -0.53
CA LEU A 153 14.38 18.93 -1.35
C LEU A 153 14.07 18.92 -2.86
N ARG A 154 12.79 18.92 -3.26
CA ARG A 154 12.34 19.01 -4.64
C ARG A 154 12.07 20.45 -5.12
N GLY A 155 12.65 21.44 -4.45
CA GLY A 155 12.59 22.84 -4.88
C GLY A 155 11.23 23.52 -4.68
N GLY A 156 10.43 23.05 -3.72
CA GLY A 156 9.12 23.64 -3.41
C GLY A 156 7.99 23.26 -4.39
N GLY A 157 8.25 22.34 -5.33
CA GLY A 157 7.23 21.72 -6.17
C GLY A 157 6.41 20.65 -5.43
N VAL A 158 5.61 19.89 -6.19
CA VAL A 158 4.85 18.74 -5.66
C VAL A 158 5.82 17.70 -5.09
N ALA A 159 5.67 17.37 -3.81
CA ALA A 159 6.60 16.48 -3.10
C ALA A 159 6.65 15.08 -3.71
N CYS A 160 5.49 14.55 -4.11
CA CYS A 160 5.35 13.26 -4.77
C CYS A 160 4.23 13.35 -5.82
N PRO A 161 4.56 13.57 -7.11
CA PRO A 161 3.56 13.56 -8.18
C PRO A 161 2.74 12.27 -8.23
N GLU A 162 1.54 12.35 -8.79
CA GLU A 162 0.70 11.16 -9.02
C GLU A 162 1.44 10.15 -9.91
N GLY A 163 1.26 8.85 -9.62
CA GLY A 163 2.02 7.78 -10.26
C GLY A 163 3.42 7.53 -9.68
N THR A 164 3.91 8.40 -8.79
CA THR A 164 5.27 8.27 -8.23
C THR A 164 5.25 7.92 -6.75
N SER A 165 6.40 7.46 -6.27
CA SER A 165 6.59 7.05 -4.88
C SER A 165 7.86 7.63 -4.25
N ILE A 166 7.92 7.65 -2.94
CA ILE A 166 9.08 8.11 -2.16
C ILE A 166 9.17 7.36 -0.83
N VAL A 167 10.39 7.22 -0.31
CA VAL A 167 10.65 6.47 0.92
C VAL A 167 10.99 7.40 2.09
N THR A 168 10.42 7.07 3.25
CA THR A 168 10.74 7.65 4.56
C THR A 168 11.06 6.54 5.56
N SER A 169 11.54 6.92 6.76
CA SER A 169 11.58 5.96 7.87
C SER A 169 10.17 5.68 8.39
N HIS A 170 10.03 4.72 9.30
CA HIS A 170 8.80 4.50 10.06
C HIS A 170 8.38 5.70 10.94
N GLY A 171 9.22 6.71 11.14
CA GLY A 171 8.96 7.81 12.06
C GLY A 171 8.89 7.35 13.53
N GLY A 172 7.70 7.39 14.13
CA GLY A 172 7.44 7.12 15.54
C GLY A 172 7.58 5.66 15.99
N PRO A 173 7.61 5.40 17.32
CA PRO A 173 7.83 4.06 17.87
C PRO A 173 6.66 3.10 17.60
N ALA A 174 5.44 3.60 17.46
CA ALA A 174 4.27 2.76 17.18
C ALA A 174 4.37 2.13 15.78
N LEU A 175 4.75 2.91 14.77
CA LEU A 175 4.93 2.39 13.42
C LEU A 175 6.25 1.61 13.27
N ARG A 176 7.29 1.96 14.03
CA ARG A 176 8.55 1.17 14.13
C ARG A 176 8.34 -0.27 14.59
N ALA A 177 7.34 -0.49 15.45
CA ALA A 177 7.03 -1.82 15.95
C ALA A 177 6.57 -2.76 14.82
N GLU A 178 6.00 -2.19 13.75
CA GLU A 178 5.42 -2.91 12.61
C GLU A 178 6.33 -2.88 11.36
N TYR A 179 6.94 -1.73 11.04
CA TYR A 179 7.66 -1.52 9.78
C TYR A 179 9.01 -0.83 9.98
N ASP A 180 9.98 -1.16 9.13
CA ASP A 180 11.26 -0.47 9.02
C ASP A 180 11.15 0.81 8.19
N HIS A 181 10.44 0.71 7.07
CA HIS A 181 10.33 1.78 6.07
C HIS A 181 8.90 1.92 5.54
N ILE A 182 8.57 3.14 5.14
CA ILE A 182 7.31 3.47 4.50
C ILE A 182 7.59 3.97 3.08
N VAL A 183 6.97 3.31 2.10
CA VAL A 183 6.95 3.76 0.71
C VAL A 183 5.66 4.53 0.50
N HIS A 184 5.73 5.85 0.50
CA HIS A 184 4.60 6.70 0.19
C HIS A 184 4.42 6.72 -1.33
N THR A 185 3.25 6.30 -1.81
CA THR A 185 2.89 6.34 -3.24
C THR A 185 1.65 7.17 -3.44
N VAL A 186 1.51 7.80 -4.60
CA VAL A 186 0.40 8.73 -4.87
C VAL A 186 -0.42 8.23 -6.05
N PRO A 187 -1.45 7.40 -5.80
CA PRO A 187 -2.42 7.05 -6.83
C PRO A 187 -3.24 8.27 -7.27
N PRO A 188 -3.67 8.35 -8.53
CA PRO A 188 -4.55 9.42 -8.99
C PRO A 188 -5.95 9.33 -8.36
N PHE A 189 -6.73 10.41 -8.47
CA PHE A 189 -8.18 10.32 -8.25
C PHE A 189 -8.90 9.77 -9.48
N PHE A 190 -9.91 8.93 -9.27
CA PHE A 190 -10.77 8.46 -10.35
C PHE A 190 -11.59 9.62 -10.92
N ASN A 191 -11.50 9.84 -12.23
CA ASN A 191 -12.23 10.87 -12.98
C ASN A 191 -12.03 12.32 -12.49
N HIS A 192 -10.93 12.61 -11.78
CA HIS A 192 -10.63 13.98 -11.36
C HIS A 192 -9.15 14.36 -11.58
N PRO A 193 -8.83 15.31 -12.49
CA PRO A 193 -9.75 16.00 -13.43
C PRO A 193 -10.32 15.01 -14.46
N PRO A 194 -11.37 15.38 -15.23
CA PRO A 194 -11.90 14.54 -16.31
C PRO A 194 -10.82 14.36 -17.39
N ALA A 195 -9.99 13.35 -17.21
CA ALA A 195 -9.04 12.83 -18.19
C ALA A 195 -9.73 11.72 -18.99
N LYS A 196 -9.11 11.30 -20.09
CA LYS A 196 -9.50 10.04 -20.72
C LYS A 196 -9.14 8.92 -19.74
N ASP A 197 -10.04 7.98 -19.49
CA ASP A 197 -9.85 6.90 -18.50
C ASP A 197 -8.51 6.14 -18.65
N CYS A 198 -7.98 6.06 -19.87
CA CYS A 198 -6.68 5.45 -20.17
C CYS A 198 -5.51 6.10 -19.41
N ASP A 199 -5.54 7.43 -19.18
CA ASP A 199 -4.42 8.14 -18.56
C ASP A 199 -4.39 7.91 -17.04
N VAL A 200 -5.55 7.76 -16.39
CA VAL A 200 -5.64 7.54 -14.93
C VAL A 200 -5.37 6.10 -14.53
N VAL A 201 -5.73 5.13 -15.38
CA VAL A 201 -5.41 3.71 -15.14
C VAL A 201 -3.90 3.47 -15.25
N GLU A 202 -3.24 3.98 -16.30
CA GLU A 202 -1.77 3.86 -16.42
C GLU A 202 -1.06 4.59 -15.28
N MET A 203 -1.59 5.71 -14.78
CA MET A 203 -1.02 6.39 -13.63
C MET A 203 -1.19 5.59 -12.33
N LEU A 204 -2.30 4.85 -12.17
CA LEU A 204 -2.45 3.88 -11.08
C LEU A 204 -1.45 2.71 -11.22
N MET A 205 -1.25 2.20 -12.44
CA MET A 205 -0.20 1.21 -12.73
C MET A 205 1.18 1.73 -12.34
N SER A 206 1.53 2.94 -12.78
CA SER A 206 2.78 3.63 -12.45
C SER A 206 3.00 3.74 -10.93
N SER A 207 1.93 3.97 -10.15
CA SER A 207 1.99 4.00 -8.68
C SER A 207 2.47 2.66 -8.10
N TYR A 208 1.95 1.54 -8.62
CA TYR A 208 2.41 0.20 -8.24
C TYR A 208 3.87 -0.03 -8.66
N ARG A 209 4.23 0.25 -9.93
CA ARG A 209 5.60 0.07 -10.46
C ARG A 209 6.62 0.83 -9.63
N SER A 210 6.40 2.13 -9.46
CA SER A 210 7.26 3.01 -8.67
C SER A 210 7.37 2.56 -7.21
N SER A 211 6.28 2.03 -6.63
CA SER A 211 6.31 1.52 -5.25
C SER A 211 7.16 0.26 -5.14
N PHE A 212 7.00 -0.70 -6.06
CA PHE A 212 7.76 -1.95 -6.05
C PHE A 212 9.24 -1.71 -6.32
N ASP A 213 9.58 -0.83 -7.27
CA ASP A 213 10.96 -0.47 -7.58
C ASP A 213 11.68 0.14 -6.37
N LEU A 214 11.02 1.05 -5.64
CA LEU A 214 11.60 1.62 -4.43
C LEU A 214 11.67 0.62 -3.28
N ALA A 215 10.62 -0.19 -3.10
CA ALA A 215 10.57 -1.16 -2.02
C ALA A 215 11.69 -2.20 -2.17
N PHE A 216 11.88 -2.76 -3.37
CA PHE A 216 12.81 -3.87 -3.61
C PHE A 216 14.17 -3.47 -4.21
N GLY A 217 14.32 -2.26 -4.75
CA GLY A 217 15.55 -1.80 -5.41
C GLY A 217 16.51 -1.07 -4.48
N THR A 218 16.14 0.12 -4.00
CA THR A 218 17.08 1.04 -3.31
C THR A 218 17.21 0.78 -1.80
N PHE A 219 16.15 0.26 -1.17
CA PHE A 219 16.06 0.09 0.28
C PHE A 219 15.87 -1.37 0.70
N GLY A 220 16.16 -2.30 -0.22
CA GLY A 220 16.15 -3.72 0.07
C GLY A 220 17.09 -4.05 1.21
N VAL A 221 16.61 -4.84 2.18
CA VAL A 221 17.41 -5.32 3.31
C VAL A 221 18.68 -5.94 2.74
N GLY A 222 19.84 -5.46 3.22
CA GLY A 222 21.15 -5.93 2.76
C GLY A 222 21.20 -7.45 2.72
N SER A 223 21.42 -7.98 1.51
CA SER A 223 22.04 -9.27 1.20
C SER A 223 22.03 -10.27 2.36
N THR A 224 20.96 -11.07 2.48
CA THR A 224 20.91 -12.48 2.98
C THR A 224 19.50 -13.00 3.33
N GLY A 225 18.45 -12.17 3.37
CA GLY A 225 17.11 -12.56 3.88
C GLY A 225 15.92 -12.37 2.94
N GLU A 226 14.74 -12.87 3.36
CA GLU A 226 13.46 -12.62 2.70
C GLU A 226 12.99 -11.19 2.97
N GLN A 227 12.63 -10.46 1.92
CA GLN A 227 12.01 -9.14 1.99
C GLN A 227 10.53 -9.23 1.61
N ARG A 228 9.66 -8.78 2.52
CA ARG A 228 8.22 -8.81 2.32
C ARG A 228 7.62 -7.41 2.49
N VAL A 229 6.85 -6.99 1.49
CA VAL A 229 6.28 -5.65 1.37
C VAL A 229 4.76 -5.74 1.52
N ALA A 230 4.20 -5.01 2.48
CA ALA A 230 2.77 -4.90 2.71
C ALA A 230 2.14 -3.92 1.72
N VAL A 231 1.10 -4.35 1.02
CA VAL A 231 0.47 -3.59 -0.06
C VAL A 231 -1.04 -3.53 0.16
N PRO A 232 -1.65 -2.34 0.32
CA PRO A 232 -3.11 -2.22 0.26
C PRO A 232 -3.59 -2.23 -1.20
N LEU A 233 -4.90 -2.34 -1.42
CA LEU A 233 -5.48 -2.10 -2.74
C LEU A 233 -5.43 -0.59 -3.06
N LEU A 234 -4.50 -0.17 -3.93
CA LEU A 234 -4.33 1.22 -4.34
C LEU A 234 -5.48 1.65 -5.27
N GLY A 235 -5.78 2.95 -5.31
CA GLY A 235 -6.86 3.52 -6.12
C GLY A 235 -8.26 3.30 -5.54
N ALA A 236 -8.50 2.21 -4.83
CA ALA A 236 -9.75 1.96 -4.10
C ALA A 236 -9.90 2.92 -2.88
N GLY A 237 -11.09 2.91 -2.26
CA GLY A 237 -11.38 3.76 -1.10
C GLY A 237 -11.31 5.24 -1.45
N CYS A 238 -10.49 6.01 -0.72
CA CYS A 238 -10.36 7.48 -0.82
C CYS A 238 -10.17 7.99 -2.26
N ARG A 239 -9.41 7.26 -3.08
CA ARG A 239 -9.08 7.67 -4.46
C ARG A 239 -10.21 7.42 -5.46
N GLY A 240 -11.25 6.70 -5.07
CA GLY A 240 -12.52 6.65 -5.79
C GLY A 240 -12.59 5.68 -6.97
N PHE A 241 -11.55 4.89 -7.26
CA PHE A 241 -11.65 3.88 -8.32
C PHE A 241 -12.74 2.85 -7.98
N PRO A 242 -13.54 2.41 -8.97
CA PRO A 242 -14.34 1.19 -8.86
C PRO A 242 -13.43 0.03 -8.45
N VAL A 243 -13.89 -0.79 -7.50
CA VAL A 243 -13.09 -1.88 -6.92
C VAL A 243 -12.60 -2.84 -8.01
N ASP A 244 -13.44 -3.16 -8.99
CA ASP A 244 -13.08 -4.09 -10.05
C ASP A 244 -11.94 -3.55 -10.94
N ILE A 245 -11.91 -2.23 -11.20
CA ILE A 245 -10.81 -1.58 -11.93
C ILE A 245 -9.52 -1.61 -11.10
N ALA A 246 -9.60 -1.24 -9.81
CA ALA A 246 -8.44 -1.25 -8.92
C ALA A 246 -7.85 -2.65 -8.75
N VAL A 247 -8.70 -3.67 -8.61
CA VAL A 247 -8.30 -5.09 -8.52
C VAL A 247 -7.59 -5.54 -9.78
N LYS A 248 -8.15 -5.20 -10.95
CA LYS A 248 -7.53 -5.55 -12.24
C LYS A 248 -6.13 -4.95 -12.37
N VAL A 249 -5.97 -3.67 -12.06
CA VAL A 249 -4.66 -3.00 -12.09
C VAL A 249 -3.66 -3.62 -11.10
N ALA A 250 -4.12 -3.93 -9.88
CA ALA A 250 -3.29 -4.58 -8.87
C ALA A 250 -2.80 -5.95 -9.34
N ALA A 251 -3.68 -6.76 -9.94
CA ALA A 251 -3.38 -8.07 -10.48
C ALA A 251 -2.39 -7.99 -11.65
N GLU A 252 -2.62 -7.09 -12.61
CA GLU A 252 -1.73 -6.90 -13.76
C GLU A 252 -0.32 -6.51 -13.31
N GLU A 253 -0.20 -5.52 -12.41
CA GLU A 253 1.12 -5.04 -11.97
C GLU A 253 1.85 -6.01 -11.04
N CYS A 254 1.16 -6.71 -10.14
CA CYS A 254 1.83 -7.70 -9.30
C CYS A 254 2.24 -8.94 -10.11
N THR A 255 1.44 -9.33 -11.11
CA THR A 255 1.79 -10.43 -12.01
C THR A 255 3.00 -10.04 -12.87
N ARG A 256 2.99 -8.85 -13.47
CA ARG A 256 4.15 -8.31 -14.22
C ARG A 256 5.41 -8.28 -13.35
N TRP A 257 5.31 -7.77 -12.13
CA TRP A 257 6.44 -7.74 -11.18
C TRP A 257 6.94 -9.14 -10.81
N MET A 258 6.04 -10.10 -10.65
CA MET A 258 6.36 -11.49 -10.31
C MET A 258 7.06 -12.24 -11.47
N HIS A 259 6.88 -11.78 -12.71
CA HIS A 259 7.48 -12.36 -13.93
C HIS A 259 8.30 -11.32 -14.73
N PRO A 260 9.45 -10.85 -14.20
CA PRO A 260 10.25 -9.79 -14.81
C PRO A 260 10.84 -10.14 -16.19
N SER A 261 10.97 -11.42 -16.53
CA SER A 261 11.44 -11.89 -17.84
C SER A 261 10.53 -11.49 -19.02
N LEU A 262 9.39 -10.85 -18.74
CA LEU A 262 8.40 -10.41 -19.72
C LEU A 262 8.46 -8.89 -19.96
N ASP A 263 9.26 -8.13 -19.19
CA ASP A 263 9.55 -6.72 -19.51
C ASP A 263 10.52 -6.68 -20.70
N LYS A 264 10.01 -6.34 -21.89
CA LYS A 264 10.84 -6.05 -23.09
C LYS A 264 11.61 -4.73 -23.01
N CYS A 265 11.56 -4.03 -21.88
CA CYS A 265 12.42 -2.87 -21.65
C CYS A 265 13.76 -3.37 -21.11
N ASP A 266 14.73 -3.52 -22.00
CA ASP A 266 16.15 -3.66 -21.69
C ASP A 266 16.58 -2.53 -20.73
N ILE A 267 16.49 -2.78 -19.42
CA ILE A 267 17.37 -2.11 -18.47
C ILE A 267 18.63 -2.96 -18.46
N SER A 268 19.54 -2.61 -19.37
CA SER A 268 20.96 -2.97 -19.27
C SER A 268 21.48 -2.43 -17.93
N GLY A 269 21.41 -3.27 -16.91
CA GLY A 269 21.79 -2.94 -15.55
C GLY A 269 21.98 -4.24 -14.80
N ASP A 270 23.17 -4.81 -14.94
CA ASP A 270 23.65 -5.93 -14.14
C ASP A 270 23.62 -5.55 -12.65
N ALA A 271 22.47 -5.81 -12.02
CA ALA A 271 22.29 -5.75 -10.57
C ALA A 271 21.64 -7.06 -10.08
N GLU A 272 22.00 -8.19 -10.69
CA GLU A 272 21.68 -9.53 -10.16
C GLU A 272 22.65 -9.96 -9.04
N SER A 273 23.03 -9.05 -8.15
CA SER A 273 23.88 -9.37 -6.99
C SER A 273 23.03 -9.62 -5.74
N GLY A 274 22.65 -10.89 -5.52
CA GLY A 274 22.43 -11.43 -4.17
C GLY A 274 21.14 -11.06 -3.41
N LEU A 275 20.05 -10.67 -4.08
CA LEU A 275 18.77 -10.43 -3.41
C LEU A 275 18.10 -11.76 -3.00
N GLY A 276 17.73 -11.87 -1.72
CA GLY A 276 16.97 -13.01 -1.17
C GLY A 276 15.52 -13.04 -1.67
N GLN A 277 14.69 -13.91 -1.09
CA GLN A 277 13.28 -14.06 -1.47
C GLN A 277 12.54 -12.71 -1.36
N GLN A 278 11.80 -12.31 -2.39
CA GLN A 278 10.99 -11.10 -2.43
C GLN A 278 9.51 -11.49 -2.44
N VAL A 279 8.71 -10.78 -1.64
CA VAL A 279 7.29 -11.08 -1.46
C VAL A 279 6.47 -9.78 -1.47
N VAL A 280 5.51 -9.70 -2.39
CA VAL A 280 4.43 -8.69 -2.34
C VAL A 280 3.25 -9.31 -1.59
N ALA A 281 2.89 -8.75 -0.45
CA ALA A 281 1.80 -9.25 0.40
C ALA A 281 0.64 -8.24 0.41
N PHE A 282 -0.42 -8.55 -0.33
CA PHE A 282 -1.65 -7.77 -0.31
C PHE A 282 -2.42 -8.00 0.98
N GLY A 283 -2.62 -6.94 1.77
CA GLY A 283 -3.40 -6.97 3.01
C GLY A 283 -4.77 -6.31 2.80
N LEU A 284 -5.84 -7.11 2.75
CA LEU A 284 -7.19 -6.65 2.44
C LEU A 284 -8.14 -6.80 3.62
N LEU A 285 -9.08 -5.86 3.77
CA LEU A 285 -10.07 -5.88 4.86
C LEU A 285 -11.17 -6.92 4.63
N GLU A 286 -11.63 -7.02 3.37
CA GLU A 286 -12.80 -7.80 2.99
C GLU A 286 -12.37 -9.02 2.16
N GLU A 287 -12.92 -10.18 2.51
CA GLU A 287 -12.57 -11.46 1.87
C GLU A 287 -13.05 -11.54 0.42
N ASP A 288 -14.17 -10.90 0.08
CA ASP A 288 -14.67 -10.82 -1.30
C ASP A 288 -13.70 -10.06 -2.21
N ILE A 289 -13.11 -8.95 -1.74
CA ILE A 289 -12.06 -8.22 -2.46
C ILE A 289 -10.81 -9.10 -2.61
N ALA A 290 -10.45 -9.88 -1.58
CA ALA A 290 -9.34 -10.82 -1.66
C ALA A 290 -9.58 -11.91 -2.72
N MET A 291 -10.78 -12.48 -2.78
CA MET A 291 -11.14 -13.47 -3.79
C MET A 291 -11.17 -12.88 -5.20
N LYS A 292 -11.68 -11.65 -5.37
CA LYS A 292 -11.61 -10.94 -6.66
C LYS A 292 -10.17 -10.74 -7.12
N LEU A 293 -9.27 -10.35 -6.23
CA LEU A 293 -7.85 -10.19 -6.54
C LEU A 293 -7.19 -11.52 -6.91
N ILE A 294 -7.48 -12.60 -6.18
CA ILE A 294 -6.97 -13.94 -6.50
C ILE A 294 -7.39 -14.35 -7.91
N HIS A 295 -8.66 -14.21 -8.26
CA HIS A 295 -9.16 -14.55 -9.59
C HIS A 295 -8.50 -13.70 -10.68
N ALA A 296 -8.38 -12.39 -10.46
CA ALA A 296 -7.74 -11.50 -11.41
C ALA A 296 -6.24 -11.84 -11.63
N ILE A 297 -5.51 -12.24 -10.58
CA ILE A 297 -4.12 -12.71 -10.71
C ILE A 297 -4.07 -14.02 -11.50
N GLU A 298 -4.96 -14.97 -11.24
CA GLU A 298 -5.03 -16.25 -11.99
C GLU A 298 -5.30 -16.00 -13.48
N GLU A 299 -6.21 -15.08 -13.81
CA GLU A 299 -6.50 -14.65 -15.18
C GLU A 299 -5.29 -13.96 -15.84
N SER A 300 -4.64 -13.01 -15.14
CA SER A 300 -3.45 -12.32 -15.64
C SER A 300 -2.28 -13.27 -15.87
N SER A 301 -2.02 -14.21 -14.95
CA SER A 301 -0.97 -15.23 -15.12
C SER A 301 -1.26 -16.15 -16.31
N SER A 302 -2.51 -16.61 -16.45
CA SER A 302 -2.92 -17.47 -17.58
C SER A 302 -2.81 -16.77 -18.94
N ALA A 303 -2.99 -15.44 -18.97
CA ALA A 303 -2.83 -14.64 -20.19
C ALA A 303 -1.36 -14.50 -20.63
N LEU A 304 -0.40 -14.67 -19.71
CA LEU A 304 1.05 -14.62 -20.02
C LEU A 304 1.59 -15.96 -20.56
N GLU A 305 0.89 -17.06 -20.30
CA GLU A 305 1.26 -18.41 -20.79
C GLU A 305 0.78 -18.70 -22.22
N LYS A 306 -0.11 -17.86 -22.77
CA LYS A 306 -0.67 -17.99 -24.13
C LYS A 306 0.08 -17.13 -25.14
#